data_AF-A0A3S2VLL5-F1
#
_entry.id   AF-A0A3S2VLL5-F1
#
_cell.length_a   1.000
_cell.length_b   1.000
_cell.length_c   1.000
_cell.angle_alpha   90.00
_cell.angle_beta   90.00
_cell.angle_gamma   90.00
#
_symmetry.space_group_name_H-M   'P 1'
#
loop_
_entity.id
_entity.type
_entity.pdbx_description
1 polymer ?
#
loop_
_entity_poly.entity_id
_entity_poly.type
_entity_poly.pdbx_seq_one_letter_code
_entity_poly.pdbx_strand_id
1 'polypeptide(L)'
;MKPAALPSHPLHKARAELSALVERALAGEPQRITRTPREAVVMVSEAEWEGRQAQPGTLAALFLAHAGEDGEAGYAAILPSGS
;
A
#
# COMPACT_ATOMS: atom_id res chain seq x y z
N MET A 1 -3.54 3.88 11.39
CA MET A 1 -4.18 4.95 10.58
C MET A 1 -4.96 4.28 9.45
N LYS A 2 -6.26 4.56 9.29
CA LYS A 2 -7.01 4.03 8.13
C LYS A 2 -6.48 4.76 6.89
N PRO A 3 -6.02 4.07 5.83
CA PRO A 3 -5.57 4.75 4.63
C PRO A 3 -6.71 5.64 4.13
N ALA A 4 -6.40 6.90 3.82
CA ALA A 4 -7.38 7.82 3.26
C ALA A 4 -8.02 7.16 2.03
N ALA A 5 -9.34 7.32 1.88
CA ALA A 5 -10.04 6.75 0.75
C ALA A 5 -9.49 7.35 -0.55
N LEU A 6 -8.93 6.50 -1.42
CA LEU A 6 -8.39 6.94 -2.71
C LEU A 6 -9.50 7.57 -3.56
N PRO A 7 -9.25 8.72 -4.20
CA PRO A 7 -10.16 9.26 -5.21
C PRO A 7 -10.49 8.20 -6.25
N SER A 8 -11.79 7.95 -6.48
CA SER A 8 -12.28 6.86 -7.32
C SER A 8 -13.06 7.38 -8.52
N HIS A 9 -12.63 6.96 -9.71
CA HIS A 9 -13.14 7.42 -10.99
C HIS A 9 -13.75 6.25 -11.78
N PRO A 10 -15.00 6.35 -12.26
CA PRO A 10 -15.50 5.41 -13.26
C PRO A 10 -14.65 5.45 -14.54
N LEU A 11 -14.44 4.31 -15.19
CA LEU A 11 -13.55 4.17 -16.35
C LEU A 11 -13.88 5.16 -17.48
N HIS A 12 -15.16 5.42 -17.72
CA HIS A 12 -15.58 6.38 -18.75
C HIS A 12 -15.17 7.82 -18.42
N LYS A 13 -15.21 8.23 -17.15
CA LYS A 13 -14.71 9.54 -16.71
C LYS A 13 -13.18 9.58 -16.75
N ALA A 14 -12.53 8.53 -16.25
CA ALA A 14 -11.08 8.42 -16.25
C ALA A 14 -10.49 8.52 -17.66
N ARG A 15 -11.17 7.95 -18.67
CA ARG A 15 -10.75 8.07 -20.07
C ARG A 15 -10.79 9.51 -20.58
N ALA A 16 -11.79 10.30 -20.19
CA ALA A 16 -11.93 11.70 -20.62
C ALA A 16 -10.90 12.61 -19.93
N GLU A 17 -10.48 12.25 -18.71
CA GLU A 17 -9.59 13.05 -17.86
C GLU A 17 -8.20 12.41 -17.69
N LEU A 18 -7.81 11.50 -18.61
CA LEU A 18 -6.64 10.63 -18.43
C LEU A 18 -5.35 11.43 -18.19
N SER A 19 -5.12 12.51 -18.96
CA SER A 19 -3.94 13.36 -18.78
C SER A 19 -3.84 13.93 -17.37
N ALA A 20 -4.94 14.45 -16.82
CA ALA A 20 -4.94 15.01 -15.46
C ALA A 20 -4.73 13.92 -14.39
N LEU A 21 -5.23 12.71 -14.62
CA LEU A 21 -4.98 11.57 -13.73
C LEU A 21 -3.53 11.13 -13.75
N VAL A 22 -2.87 11.15 -14.91
CA VAL A 22 -1.44 10.85 -15.05
C VAL A 22 -0.61 11.88 -14.29
N GLU A 23 -0.87 13.19 -14.46
CA GLU A 23 -0.15 14.23 -13.72
C GLU A 23 -0.26 14.06 -12.20
N ARG A 24 -1.45 13.72 -11.69
CA ARG A 24 -1.66 13.42 -10.27
C ARG A 24 -0.87 12.19 -9.82
N ALA A 25 -0.88 11.11 -10.60
CA ALA A 25 -0.14 9.90 -10.29
C ALA A 25 1.39 10.16 -10.26
N LEU A 26 1.90 10.98 -11.19
CA LEU A 26 3.30 11.42 -11.21
C LEU A 26 3.65 12.32 -10.03
N ALA A 27 2.70 13.12 -9.54
CA ALA A 27 2.84 13.91 -8.31
C ALA A 27 2.77 13.08 -7.02
N GLY A 28 2.62 11.76 -7.11
CA GLY A 28 2.54 10.86 -5.96
C GLY A 28 1.14 10.74 -5.36
N GLU A 29 0.10 11.09 -6.11
CA GLU A 29 -1.30 10.88 -5.72
C GLU A 29 -1.90 9.66 -6.44
N PRO A 30 -2.04 8.50 -5.79
CA PRO A 30 -2.63 7.32 -6.43
C PRO A 30 -4.09 7.53 -6.82
N GLN A 31 -4.46 7.10 -8.03
CA GLN A 31 -5.82 7.27 -8.56
C GLN A 31 -6.50 5.90 -8.71
N ARG A 32 -7.70 5.72 -8.17
CA ARG A 32 -8.48 4.48 -8.34
C ARG A 32 -9.40 4.63 -9.56
N ILE A 33 -9.38 3.65 -10.46
CA ILE A 33 -10.27 3.61 -11.64
C ILE A 33 -11.16 2.36 -11.55
N THR A 34 -12.46 2.48 -11.80
CA THR A 34 -13.46 1.41 -11.64
C THR A 34 -14.22 1.15 -12.93
N ARG A 35 -14.36 -0.12 -13.36
CA ARG A 35 -15.07 -0.50 -14.60
C ARG A 35 -16.48 -1.02 -14.36
N THR A 36 -16.65 -1.77 -13.28
CA THR A 36 -17.86 -2.50 -12.86
C THR A 36 -17.79 -2.55 -11.33
N PRO A 37 -18.87 -2.61 -10.53
CA PRO A 37 -18.84 -2.38 -9.08
C PRO A 37 -17.84 -3.18 -8.23
N ARG A 38 -17.14 -4.16 -8.79
CA ARG A 38 -16.05 -4.93 -8.13
C ARG A 38 -14.69 -4.87 -8.84
N GLU A 39 -14.61 -4.36 -10.07
CA GLU A 39 -13.37 -4.31 -10.84
C GLU A 39 -12.75 -2.92 -10.73
N ALA A 40 -11.56 -2.85 -10.14
CA ALA A 40 -10.83 -1.61 -9.98
C ALA A 40 -9.34 -1.81 -10.25
N VAL A 41 -8.72 -0.77 -10.77
CA VAL A 41 -7.26 -0.63 -10.89
C VAL A 41 -6.83 0.60 -10.10
N VAL A 42 -5.56 0.64 -9.72
CA VAL A 42 -4.93 1.83 -9.12
C VAL A 42 -3.80 2.25 -10.04
N MET A 43 -3.80 3.52 -10.43
CA MET A 43 -2.74 4.15 -11.19
C MET A 43 -1.80 4.88 -10.21
N VAL A 44 -0.52 4.58 -10.33
CA VAL A 44 0.59 5.19 -9.58
C VAL A 44 1.71 5.53 -10.56
N SER A 45 2.67 6.35 -10.15
CA SER A 45 3.90 6.52 -10.92
C SER A 45 4.70 5.19 -10.98
N GLU A 46 5.49 5.02 -12.04
CA GLU A 46 6.39 3.87 -12.16
C GLU A 46 7.41 3.81 -11.01
N ALA A 47 7.99 4.95 -10.64
CA ALA A 47 8.93 5.05 -9.53
C ALA A 47 8.31 4.58 -8.20
N GLU A 48 7.05 4.93 -7.94
CA GLU A 48 6.32 4.43 -6.77
C GLU A 48 6.07 2.92 -6.84
N TRP A 49 5.70 2.41 -8.01
CA TRP A 49 5.50 0.98 -8.22
C TRP A 49 6.79 0.18 -7.96
N GLU A 50 7.91 0.60 -8.54
CA GLU A 50 9.21 -0.02 -8.34
C GLU A 50 9.64 0.03 -6.86
N GLY A 51 9.41 1.17 -6.18
CA GLY A 51 9.69 1.32 -4.75
C GLY A 51 8.88 0.35 -3.87
N ARG A 52 7.65 0.02 -4.26
CA ARG A 52 6.81 -0.98 -3.57
C ARG A 52 7.32 -2.41 -3.79
N GLN A 53 7.81 -2.73 -4.99
CA GLN A 53 8.39 -4.05 -5.29
C GLN A 53 9.75 -4.26 -4.61
N ALA A 54 10.51 -3.18 -4.42
CA ALA A 54 11.81 -3.20 -3.74
C ALA A 54 11.71 -3.43 -2.22
N GLN A 55 10.50 -3.52 -1.65
CA GLN A 55 10.27 -4.01 -0.29
C GLN A 55 9.77 -5.47 -0.31
N PRO A 56 10.62 -6.48 -0.55
CA PRO A 56 10.34 -7.83 -0.11
C PRO A 56 10.54 -7.85 1.42
N GLY A 57 9.57 -7.30 2.14
CA GLY A 57 9.53 -7.41 3.58
C GLY A 57 9.30 -8.86 3.95
N THR A 58 10.37 -9.60 4.27
CA THR A 58 10.20 -10.84 5.02
C THR A 58 9.43 -10.49 6.30
N LEU A 59 8.61 -11.42 6.80
CA LEU A 59 7.88 -11.20 8.05
C LEU A 59 8.83 -10.75 9.19
N ALA A 60 10.08 -11.23 9.18
CA ALA A 60 11.13 -10.79 10.09
C ALA A 60 11.52 -9.31 9.93
N ALA A 61 11.63 -8.79 8.71
CA ALA A 61 11.89 -7.37 8.47
C ALA A 61 10.74 -6.47 8.95
N LEU A 62 9.50 -6.95 8.83
CA LEU A 62 8.32 -6.27 9.38
C LEU A 62 8.35 -6.25 10.91
N PHE A 63 8.76 -7.35 11.55
CA PHE A 63 8.94 -7.36 13.01
C PHE A 63 10.04 -6.40 13.46
N LEU A 64 11.21 -6.37 12.81
CA LEU A 64 12.27 -5.43 13.19
C LEU A 64 11.86 -3.96 13.03
N ALA A 65 11.04 -3.63 12.04
CA ALA A 65 10.60 -2.25 11.80
C ALA A 65 9.52 -1.75 12.78
N HIS A 66 8.84 -2.66 13.50
CA HIS A 66 7.67 -2.33 14.30
C HIS A 66 7.68 -2.90 15.73
N ALA A 67 8.56 -3.85 16.03
CA ALA A 67 8.74 -4.38 17.38
C ALA A 67 9.91 -3.63 18.04
N GLY A 68 9.59 -2.58 18.79
CA GLY A 68 10.54 -1.93 19.67
C GLY A 68 10.33 -0.44 19.86
N GLU A 69 9.22 -0.03 20.46
CA GLU A 69 9.18 1.26 21.19
C GLU A 69 8.98 1.10 22.69
N ASP A 70 8.47 -0.04 23.17
CA ASP A 70 8.44 -0.35 24.60
C ASP A 70 9.03 -1.74 24.80
N GLY A 71 10.09 -1.83 25.60
CA GLY A 71 10.85 -3.05 25.91
C GLY A 71 10.08 -4.10 26.72
N GLU A 72 8.87 -4.44 26.30
CA GLU A 72 8.12 -5.61 26.74
C GLU A 72 8.57 -6.83 25.93
N ALA A 73 8.77 -7.96 26.61
CA ALA A 73 9.32 -9.17 26.03
C ALA A 73 8.36 -9.78 25.00
N GLY A 74 8.43 -9.32 23.75
CA GLY A 74 7.68 -9.87 22.64
C GLY A 74 8.00 -11.35 22.41
N TYR A 75 6.93 -12.16 22.30
CA TYR A 75 6.80 -13.57 21.89
C TYR A 75 7.71 -14.65 22.52
N ALA A 76 8.90 -14.33 23.03
CA ALA A 76 9.78 -15.26 23.72
C ALA A 76 9.16 -15.82 25.02
N ALA A 77 8.17 -15.12 25.59
CA ALA A 77 7.41 -15.57 26.76
C ALA A 77 6.30 -16.58 26.43
N ILE A 78 5.96 -16.79 25.15
CA ILE A 78 4.85 -17.67 24.72
C ILE A 78 5.33 -19.07 24.33
N LEU A 79 6.64 -19.27 24.15
CA LEU A 79 7.19 -20.61 23.97
C LEU A 79 7.32 -21.28 25.35
N PRO A 80 6.54 -22.32 25.68
CA PRO A 80 6.83 -23.10 26.86
C PRO A 80 8.24 -23.66 26.68
N SER A 81 9.13 -23.36 27.63
CA SER A 81 10.38 -24.10 27.79
C SER A 81 10.02 -25.55 28.13
N GLY A 82 9.83 -26.36 27.10
CA GLY A 82 9.67 -27.80 27.21
C GLY A 82 11.02 -28.47 27.09
N SER A 83 11.46 -29.06 28.19
CA SER A 83 12.55 -30.04 28.31
C SER A 83 12.35 -31.27 27.44
#